data_AF-A0A432UGA8-F1
#
_entry.id   AF-A0A432UGA8-F1
#
_cell.length_a   1.000
_cell.length_b   1.000
_cell.length_c   1.000
_cell.angle_alpha   90.00
_cell.angle_beta   90.00
_cell.angle_gamma   90.00
#
_symmetry.space_group_name_H-M   'P 1'
#
loop_
_entity.id
_entity.type
_entity.pdbx_description
1 polymer ?
#
loop_
_entity_poly.entity_id
_entity_poly.type
_entity_poly.pdbx_seq_one_letter_code
_entity_poly.pdbx_strand_id
1 'polypeptide(L)'
;MREGWLRRYHNLIITGPTGVGKTYLACALGHRACLMGYRVRYHRVGRLLSELELAKGDGSYLKVMQSLVKVEVLILDDWGLNQLSRVQALDLLEVVEERYQRGSTVIISQVPVEVWHQV
;
A
#
# COMPACT_ATOMS: atom_id res chain seq x y z
N MET A 1 -16.60 18.61 8.88
CA MET A 1 -15.66 17.62 8.29
C MET A 1 -15.39 16.42 9.23
N ARG A 2 -16.42 15.87 9.89
CA ARG A 2 -16.20 14.89 10.98
C ARG A 2 -16.17 13.42 10.56
N GLU A 3 -16.41 13.08 9.29
CA GLU A 3 -16.52 11.68 8.84
C GLU A 3 -15.84 11.44 7.49
N GLY A 4 -14.57 11.03 7.52
CA GLY A 4 -13.81 10.68 6.32
C GLY A 4 -13.23 9.27 6.42
N TRP A 5 -12.93 8.65 5.28
CA TRP A 5 -12.39 7.29 5.16
C TRP A 5 -11.18 7.01 6.08
N LEU A 6 -10.31 8.02 6.27
CA LEU A 6 -9.15 7.95 7.16
C LEU A 6 -9.52 7.72 8.64
N ARG A 7 -10.57 8.36 9.14
CA ARG A 7 -11.01 8.18 10.54
C ARG A 7 -11.67 6.83 10.79
N ARG A 8 -12.15 6.19 9.73
CA ARG A 8 -12.77 4.86 9.75
C ARG A 8 -11.80 3.75 9.36
N TYR A 9 -10.53 4.09 9.10
CA TYR A 9 -9.51 3.15 8.61
C TYR A 9 -9.96 2.36 7.37
N HIS A 10 -10.79 2.98 6.52
CA HIS A 10 -11.22 2.33 5.30
C HIS A 10 -10.03 2.22 4.34
N ASN A 11 -9.90 1.07 3.69
CA ASN A 11 -8.96 0.87 2.60
C ASN A 11 -9.62 1.30 1.29
N LEU A 12 -8.81 1.76 0.33
CA LEU A 12 -9.28 2.15 -0.99
C LEU A 12 -8.59 1.28 -2.03
N ILE A 13 -9.35 0.80 -3.01
CA ILE A 13 -8.82 0.13 -4.20
C ILE A 13 -9.16 1.03 -5.39
N ILE A 14 -8.13 1.44 -6.13
CA ILE A 14 -8.27 2.29 -7.32
C ILE A 14 -7.78 1.45 -8.52
N THR A 15 -8.74 0.97 -9.31
CA THR A 15 -8.48 0.11 -10.48
C THR A 15 -8.89 0.78 -11.78
N GLY A 16 -8.35 0.29 -12.90
CA GLY A 16 -8.65 0.79 -14.24
C GLY A 16 -7.45 0.69 -15.19
N PRO A 17 -7.64 0.96 -16.49
CA PRO A 17 -6.57 0.82 -17.48
C PRO A 17 -5.42 1.80 -17.25
N THR A 18 -4.28 1.55 -17.90
CA THR A 18 -3.10 2.44 -17.83
C THR A 18 -3.44 3.85 -18.32
N GLY A 19 -2.84 4.89 -17.74
CA GLY A 19 -2.98 6.27 -18.21
C GLY A 19 -4.23 7.04 -17.74
N VAL A 20 -5.19 6.41 -17.04
CA VAL A 20 -6.42 7.09 -16.58
C VAL A 20 -6.28 7.93 -15.31
N GLY A 21 -5.06 8.17 -14.83
CA GLY A 21 -4.82 9.02 -13.66
C GLY A 21 -4.99 8.35 -12.29
N LYS A 22 -4.96 7.01 -12.19
CA LYS A 22 -5.08 6.29 -10.90
C LYS A 22 -4.04 6.73 -9.86
N THR A 23 -2.76 6.76 -10.26
CA THR A 23 -1.66 7.25 -9.43
C THR A 23 -1.85 8.71 -9.05
N TYR A 24 -2.30 9.55 -9.98
CA TYR A 24 -2.60 10.96 -9.70
C TYR A 24 -3.67 11.10 -8.60
N LEU A 25 -4.77 10.36 -8.71
CA LEU A 25 -5.86 10.38 -7.73
C LEU A 25 -5.38 9.94 -6.34
N ALA A 26 -4.62 8.85 -6.26
CA ALA A 26 -4.07 8.37 -5.00
C ALA A 26 -3.09 9.38 -4.38
N CYS A 27 -2.22 9.99 -5.18
CA CYS A 27 -1.32 11.04 -4.73
C CYS A 27 -2.07 12.29 -4.28
N ALA A 28 -3.16 12.68 -4.95
CA ALA A 28 -4.00 13.80 -4.53
C ALA A 28 -4.67 13.52 -3.17
N LEU A 29 -5.17 12.30 -2.95
CA LEU A 29 -5.71 11.86 -1.67
C LEU A 29 -4.64 11.85 -0.57
N GLY A 30 -3.45 11.32 -0.87
CA GLY A 30 -2.29 11.32 0.03
C GLY A 30 -1.84 12.73 0.37
N HIS A 31 -1.71 13.62 -0.62
CA HIS A 31 -1.35 15.02 -0.41
C HIS A 31 -2.38 15.73 0.48
N ARG A 32 -3.68 15.51 0.25
CA ARG A 32 -4.73 16.04 1.14
C ARG A 32 -4.60 15.50 2.56
N ALA A 33 -4.27 14.22 2.74
CA ALA A 33 -4.03 13.64 4.06
C ALA A 33 -2.82 14.29 4.76
N CYS A 34 -1.71 14.54 4.03
CA CYS A 34 -0.57 15.30 4.53
C CYS A 34 -0.97 16.70 5.01
N LEU A 35 -1.78 17.43 4.23
CA LEU A 35 -2.31 18.75 4.61
C LEU A 35 -3.19 18.71 5.87
N MET A 36 -3.73 17.55 6.23
CA MET A 36 -4.50 17.32 7.45
C MET A 36 -3.65 16.80 8.62
N GLY A 37 -2.32 16.71 8.44
CA GLY A 37 -1.36 16.28 9.46
C GLY A 37 -1.13 14.77 9.56
N TYR A 38 -1.67 13.98 8.64
CA TYR A 38 -1.45 12.53 8.60
C TYR A 38 -0.10 12.20 7.96
N ARG A 39 0.61 11.19 8.48
CA ARG A 39 1.80 10.65 7.84
C ARG A 39 1.36 9.72 6.72
N VAL A 40 1.89 9.97 5.53
CA VAL A 40 1.58 9.22 4.32
C VAL A 40 2.86 8.62 3.79
N ARG A 41 2.79 7.38 3.32
CA ARG A 41 3.88 6.74 2.60
C ARG A 41 3.41 6.19 1.28
N TYR A 42 4.22 6.36 0.25
CA TYR A 42 3.97 5.85 -1.08
C TYR A 42 5.07 4.87 -1.46
N HIS A 43 4.67 3.69 -1.92
CA HIS A 43 5.56 2.69 -2.50
C HIS A 43 4.98 2.15 -3.79
N ARG A 44 5.84 1.93 -4.78
CA ARG A 44 5.54 0.96 -5.84
C ARG A 44 5.77 -0.44 -5.27
N VAL A 45 4.80 -1.35 -5.43
CA VAL A 45 4.82 -2.68 -4.84
C VAL A 45 6.10 -3.44 -5.19
N GLY A 46 6.51 -3.45 -6.46
CA GLY A 46 7.76 -4.12 -6.87
C GLY A 46 9.01 -3.61 -6.14
N ARG A 47 9.12 -2.29 -5.90
CA ARG A 47 10.25 -1.71 -5.15
C ARG A 47 10.19 -2.05 -3.67
N LEU A 48 8.99 -2.05 -3.10
CA LEU A 48 8.78 -2.44 -1.70
C LEU A 48 9.19 -3.89 -1.45
N LEU A 49 8.83 -4.80 -2.36
CA LEU A 49 9.21 -6.21 -2.25
C LEU A 49 10.73 -6.40 -2.27
N SER A 50 11.44 -5.70 -3.17
CA SER A 50 12.91 -5.71 -3.18
C SER A 50 13.51 -5.12 -1.89
N GLU A 51 12.92 -4.07 -1.34
CA GLU A 51 13.34 -3.49 -0.06
C GLU A 51 13.16 -4.49 1.10
N LEU A 52 12.03 -5.18 1.16
CA LEU A 52 11.75 -6.20 2.18
C LEU A 52 12.69 -7.41 2.07
N GLU A 53 13.02 -7.83 0.84
CA GLU A 53 13.98 -8.91 0.59
C GLU A 53 15.38 -8.55 1.07
N LEU A 54 15.87 -7.35 0.73
CA LEU A 54 17.16 -6.86 1.22
C LEU A 54 17.18 -6.72 2.75
N ALA A 55 16.08 -6.22 3.33
CA ALA A 55 15.94 -6.02 4.77
C ALA A 55 15.99 -7.34 5.57
N LYS A 56 15.59 -8.47 4.95
CA LYS A 56 15.78 -9.80 5.55
C LYS A 56 17.25 -10.21 5.59
N GLY A 57 18.00 -9.87 4.55
CA GLY A 57 19.43 -10.18 4.44
C GLY A 57 20.31 -9.38 5.40
N ASP A 58 19.95 -8.13 5.70
CA ASP A 58 20.72 -7.24 6.58
C ASP A 58 20.17 -7.12 8.02
N GLY A 59 19.08 -7.83 8.34
CA GLY A 59 18.44 -7.83 9.65
C GLY A 59 17.56 -6.61 9.94
N SER A 60 17.34 -5.72 8.97
CA SER A 60 16.49 -4.53 9.13
C SER A 60 15.00 -4.76 8.83
N TYR A 61 14.58 -5.99 8.51
CA TYR A 61 13.20 -6.34 8.12
C TYR A 61 12.14 -5.75 9.06
N LEU A 62 12.28 -5.97 10.37
CA LEU A 62 11.33 -5.47 11.36
C LEU A 62 11.24 -3.94 11.37
N LYS A 63 12.35 -3.24 11.09
CA LYS A 63 12.38 -1.77 11.01
C LYS A 63 11.61 -1.28 9.79
N VAL A 64 11.81 -1.91 8.63
CA VAL A 64 11.07 -1.61 7.40
C VAL A 64 9.58 -1.87 7.62
N MET A 65 9.21 -3.04 8.14
CA MET A 65 7.82 -3.40 8.46
C MET A 65 7.16 -2.39 9.40
N GLN A 66 7.79 -2.06 10.53
CA GLN A 66 7.25 -1.05 11.45
C GLN A 66 7.05 0.32 10.78
N SER A 67 7.93 0.69 9.86
CA SER A 67 7.85 1.95 9.16
C SER A 67 6.69 2.00 8.14
N LEU A 68 6.21 0.84 7.67
CA LEU A 68 4.99 0.71 6.85
C LEU A 68 3.73 0.71 7.71
N VAL A 69 3.78 0.09 8.90
CA VAL A 69 2.62 -0.02 9.80
C VAL A 69 2.32 1.31 10.51
N LYS A 70 3.36 2.07 10.90
CA LYS A 70 3.19 3.30 11.71
C LYS A 70 2.54 4.47 11.00
N VAL A 71 2.48 4.51 9.67
CA VAL A 71 1.89 5.63 8.92
C VAL A 71 0.37 5.53 8.86
N GLU A 72 -0.34 6.65 8.93
CA GLU A 72 -1.80 6.65 8.87
C GLU A 72 -2.33 6.32 7.48
N VAL A 73 -1.56 6.61 6.42
CA VAL A 73 -1.88 6.23 5.04
C VAL A 73 -0.70 5.55 4.36
N LEU A 74 -0.91 4.34 3.85
CA LEU A 74 0.04 3.62 3.01
C LEU A 74 -0.54 3.50 1.61
N ILE A 75 0.17 4.01 0.60
CA ILE A 75 -0.19 3.91 -0.80
C ILE A 75 0.71 2.87 -1.46
N LEU A 76 0.10 1.84 -2.03
CA LEU A 76 0.73 0.76 -2.76
C LEU A 76 0.34 0.86 -4.24
N ASP A 77 1.27 1.34 -5.06
CA ASP A 77 1.09 1.50 -6.50
C ASP A 77 1.67 0.33 -7.30
N ASP A 78 1.21 0.15 -8.53
CA ASP A 78 1.62 -0.94 -9.41
C ASP A 78 1.34 -2.34 -8.82
N TRP A 79 0.23 -2.51 -8.09
CA TRP A 79 -0.21 -3.83 -7.62
C TRP A 79 -0.56 -4.75 -8.79
N GLY A 80 -0.09 -5.99 -8.74
CA GLY A 80 -0.47 -7.01 -9.71
C GLY A 80 0.41 -7.08 -10.97
N LEU A 81 1.41 -6.21 -11.13
CA LEU A 81 2.20 -6.18 -12.37
C LEU A 81 3.16 -7.35 -12.54
N ASN A 82 3.58 -7.96 -11.43
CA ASN A 82 4.47 -9.11 -11.40
C ASN A 82 3.82 -10.20 -10.56
N GLN A 83 4.11 -11.46 -10.90
CA GLN A 83 3.70 -12.59 -10.09
C GLN A 83 4.49 -12.58 -8.77
N LEU A 84 3.78 -12.69 -7.65
CA LEU A 84 4.35 -12.68 -6.32
C LEU A 84 4.88 -14.08 -5.99
N SER A 85 6.09 -14.14 -5.44
CA SER A 85 6.51 -15.35 -4.74
C SER A 85 5.66 -15.55 -3.48
N ARG A 86 5.56 -16.79 -2.98
CA ARG A 86 4.86 -17.08 -1.72
C ARG A 86 5.37 -16.22 -0.56
N VAL A 87 6.68 -15.96 -0.51
CA VAL A 87 7.30 -15.12 0.53
C VAL A 87 6.84 -13.67 0.39
N GLN A 88 6.85 -13.13 -0.82
CA GLN A 88 6.41 -11.75 -1.08
C GLN A 88 4.92 -11.54 -0.77
N ALA A 89 4.08 -12.53 -1.10
CA ALA A 89 2.66 -12.50 -0.76
C ALA A 89 2.44 -12.52 0.75
N LEU A 90 3.21 -13.32 1.51
CA LEU A 90 3.16 -13.34 2.97
C LEU A 90 3.64 -12.02 3.58
N ASP A 91 4.70 -11.40 3.05
CA ASP A 91 5.18 -10.11 3.54
C ASP A 91 4.13 -9.02 3.36
N LEU A 92 3.46 -8.98 2.20
CA LEU A 92 2.37 -8.03 1.94
C LEU A 92 1.14 -8.31 2.81
N LEU A 93 0.82 -9.59 3.06
CA LEU A 93 -0.24 -9.98 3.97
C LEU A 93 0.04 -9.47 5.39
N GLU A 94 1.26 -9.67 5.91
CA GLU A 94 1.68 -9.17 7.22
C GLU A 94 1.51 -7.65 7.32
N VAL A 95 1.89 -6.89 6.29
CA VAL A 95 1.66 -5.43 6.24
C VAL A 95 0.17 -5.09 6.32
N VAL A 96 -0.69 -5.79 5.57
CA VAL A 96 -2.13 -5.50 5.53
C VAL A 96 -2.81 -5.88 6.86
N GLU A 97 -2.45 -7.03 7.44
CA GLU A 97 -2.98 -7.48 8.72
C GLU A 97 -2.60 -6.54 9.87
N GLU A 98 -1.33 -6.16 9.98
CA GLU A 98 -0.85 -5.24 11.02
C GLU A 98 -1.45 -3.83 10.92
N ARG A 99 -1.95 -3.45 9.75
CA ARG A 99 -2.61 -2.16 9.49
C ARG A 99 -4.12 -2.21 9.65
N TYR A 100 -4.74 -3.39 9.70
CA TYR A 100 -6.19 -3.53 9.79
C TYR A 100 -6.73 -2.79 11.01
N GLN A 101 -7.72 -1.92 10.79
CA GLN A 101 -8.30 -1.02 11.80
C GLN A 101 -7.32 -0.08 12.53
N ARG A 102 -6.11 0.12 12.01
CA ARG A 102 -5.07 0.99 12.60
C ARG A 102 -4.61 2.09 11.65
N GLY A 103 -4.64 1.83 10.35
CA GLY A 103 -4.29 2.78 9.30
C GLY A 103 -4.99 2.43 8.00
N SER A 104 -5.13 3.41 7.11
CA SER A 104 -5.73 3.18 5.80
C SER A 104 -4.69 2.77 4.77
N THR A 105 -5.03 1.82 3.91
CA THR A 105 -4.19 1.39 2.78
C THR A 105 -4.91 1.70 1.47
N VAL A 106 -4.19 2.36 0.55
CA VAL A 106 -4.65 2.64 -0.82
C VAL A 106 -3.90 1.73 -1.76
N ILE A 107 -4.60 0.85 -2.47
CA ILE A 107 -4.02 -0.05 -3.47
C ILE A 107 -4.40 0.47 -4.86
N ILE A 108 -3.40 0.58 -5.73
CA ILE A 108 -3.57 1.02 -7.11
C ILE A 108 -3.16 -0.12 -8.02
N SER A 109 -4.05 -0.51 -8.92
CA SER A 109 -3.79 -1.63 -9.83
C SER A 109 -4.39 -1.35 -11.21
N GLN A 110 -3.73 -1.86 -12.24
CA GLN A 110 -4.33 -1.99 -13.57
C GLN A 110 -4.83 -3.42 -13.84
N VAL A 111 -4.63 -4.32 -12.88
CA VAL A 111 -5.08 -5.70 -12.92
C VAL A 111 -6.47 -5.79 -12.30
N PRO A 112 -7.45 -6.41 -12.97
CA PRO A 112 -8.80 -6.62 -12.42
C PRO A 112 -8.74 -7.34 -11.07
N VAL A 113 -9.63 -6.97 -10.15
CA VAL A 113 -9.60 -7.52 -8.78
C VAL A 113 -9.86 -9.03 -8.79
N GLU A 114 -10.69 -9.49 -9.74
CA GLU A 114 -11.07 -10.91 -9.85
C GLU A 114 -9.87 -11.84 -10.09
N VAL A 115 -8.77 -11.33 -10.65
CA VAL A 115 -7.59 -12.13 -10.97
C VAL A 115 -6.46 -11.98 -9.95
N TRP A 116 -6.66 -11.20 -8.87
CA TRP A 116 -5.60 -10.98 -7.86
C TRP A 116 -5.14 -12.26 -7.16
N HIS A 117 -5.97 -13.31 -7.11
CA HIS A 117 -5.56 -14.61 -6.56
C HIS A 117 -4.58 -15.38 -7.45
N GLN A 118 -4.38 -14.95 -8.70
CA GLN A 118 -3.46 -15.53 -9.67
C GLN A 118 -2.13 -14.78 -9.74
N VAL A 119 -2.12 -13.56 -9.18
CA VAL A 119 -0.94 -12.71 -9.04
C VAL A 119 -0.05 -13.24 -7.94
#